data_AF-A0A914CXL9-F1
#
_entry.id   AF-A0A914CXL9-F1
#
_cell.length_a   1.000
_cell.length_b   1.000
_cell.length_c   1.000
_cell.angle_alpha   90.00
_cell.angle_beta   90.00
_cell.angle_gamma   90.00
#
_symmetry.space_group_name_H-M   'P 1'
#
loop_
_entity.id
_entity.type
_entity.pdbx_description
1 polymer ?
#
loop_
_entity_poly.entity_id
_entity_poly.type
_entity_poly.pdbx_seq_one_letter_code
_entity_poly.pdbx_strand_id
1 'polypeptide(L)'
;MPTGPGTWPAYWLCGPNWPNNGEIDILEGVDGNNFNSMTLHTSKGCYMSPDESLFKGHFAKGPDGKDANDCYIAAQGQYDNQGCSIQTDNGYFGPQFNAAGGGVFAFEWKRDQFMKIWVFKRNEIPSDINQVEMMLAKMKYETILELIPKRFGPLII
;
A
#
# COMPACT_ATOMS: atom_id res chain seq x y z
N MET A 1 -8.20 2.90 15.49
CA MET A 1 -8.78 3.15 14.15
C MET A 1 -10.24 2.74 14.12
N PRO A 2 -11.08 3.28 13.22
CA PRO A 2 -12.48 2.87 13.10
C PRO A 2 -12.61 1.39 12.72
N THR A 3 -13.66 0.73 13.17
CA THR A 3 -13.94 -0.69 12.87
C THR A 3 -15.39 -1.04 13.19
N GLY A 4 -15.92 -2.08 12.53
CA GLY A 4 -17.22 -2.67 12.81
C GLY A 4 -17.93 -3.16 11.55
N PRO A 5 -19.03 -3.90 11.71
CA PRO A 5 -19.82 -4.37 10.57
C PRO A 5 -20.31 -3.21 9.69
N GLY A 6 -20.22 -3.37 8.38
CA GLY A 6 -20.64 -2.36 7.40
C GLY A 6 -19.75 -1.10 7.34
N THR A 7 -18.64 -1.05 8.08
CA THR A 7 -17.68 0.06 8.01
C THR A 7 -16.61 -0.20 6.95
N TRP A 8 -16.08 0.90 6.37
CA TRP A 8 -14.94 0.87 5.45
C TRP A 8 -14.00 2.04 5.75
N PRO A 9 -13.14 1.92 6.79
CA PRO A 9 -12.16 2.97 7.09
C PRO A 9 -10.97 2.92 6.14
N ALA A 10 -10.53 4.11 5.70
CA ALA A 10 -9.34 4.29 4.89
C ALA A 10 -8.51 5.49 5.37
N TYR A 11 -7.19 5.38 5.24
CA TYR A 11 -6.24 6.50 5.23
C TYR A 11 -5.35 6.34 4.00
N TRP A 12 -5.47 7.29 3.08
CA TRP A 12 -5.04 7.13 1.71
C TRP A 12 -4.60 8.47 1.10
N LEU A 13 -3.86 8.38 -0.01
CA LEU A 13 -3.43 9.52 -0.81
C LEU A 13 -4.07 9.42 -2.19
N CYS A 14 -4.61 10.53 -2.70
CA CYS A 14 -5.25 10.59 -4.02
C CYS A 14 -4.57 11.61 -4.92
N GLY A 15 -4.21 11.20 -6.14
CA GLY A 15 -3.85 12.13 -7.19
C GLY A 15 -5.09 12.82 -7.82
N PRO A 16 -4.95 14.03 -8.39
CA PRO A 16 -6.05 14.65 -9.14
C PRO A 16 -6.37 13.83 -10.40
N ASN A 17 -7.61 13.83 -10.92
CA ASN A 17 -7.97 13.07 -12.15
C ASN A 17 -7.76 11.54 -12.03
N TRP A 18 -8.33 10.96 -10.99
CA TRP A 18 -8.34 9.53 -10.74
C TRP A 18 -9.00 8.73 -11.88
N PRO A 19 -8.48 7.53 -12.25
CA PRO A 19 -7.31 6.84 -11.69
C PRO A 19 -5.98 7.22 -12.37
N ASN A 20 -5.98 8.21 -13.27
CA ASN A 20 -4.81 8.52 -14.10
C ASN A 20 -3.62 9.05 -13.32
N ASN A 21 -3.85 9.66 -12.16
CA ASN A 21 -2.80 10.10 -11.24
C ASN A 21 -2.69 9.22 -9.99
N GLY A 22 -3.39 8.09 -10.00
CA GLY A 22 -3.30 7.05 -9.00
C GLY A 22 -3.86 7.39 -7.62
N GLU A 23 -3.87 6.36 -6.80
CA GLU A 23 -4.30 6.35 -5.42
C GLU A 23 -3.46 5.33 -4.64
N ILE A 24 -3.19 5.65 -3.37
CA ILE A 24 -2.34 4.87 -2.47
C ILE A 24 -3.09 4.68 -1.16
N ASP A 25 -3.53 3.46 -0.92
CA ASP A 25 -4.17 3.06 0.33
C ASP A 25 -3.11 2.59 1.31
N ILE A 26 -2.77 3.46 2.26
CA ILE A 26 -1.79 3.15 3.32
C ILE A 26 -2.45 2.25 4.37
N LEU A 27 -3.73 2.51 4.62
CA LEU A 27 -4.55 1.77 5.55
C LEU A 27 -5.95 1.67 4.97
N GLU A 28 -6.44 0.45 4.80
CA GLU A 28 -7.78 0.19 4.31
C GLU A 28 -8.26 -1.19 4.77
N GLY A 29 -9.55 -1.28 5.10
CA GLY A 29 -10.21 -2.53 5.41
C GLY A 29 -11.71 -2.37 5.42
N VAL A 30 -12.43 -3.48 5.41
CA VAL A 30 -13.90 -3.50 5.39
C VAL A 30 -14.42 -4.39 6.51
N ASP A 31 -15.65 -4.13 6.94
CA ASP A 31 -16.48 -5.02 7.78
C ASP A 31 -15.84 -5.49 9.10
N GLY A 32 -14.86 -4.74 9.61
CA GLY A 32 -14.12 -5.11 10.82
C GLY A 32 -13.08 -6.20 10.63
N ASN A 33 -12.53 -6.35 9.42
CA ASN A 33 -11.33 -7.15 9.15
C ASN A 33 -10.22 -6.89 10.17
N ASN A 34 -9.40 -7.90 10.45
CA ASN A 34 -8.27 -7.79 11.40
C ASN A 34 -6.91 -7.64 10.70
N PHE A 35 -6.91 -7.57 9.37
CA PHE A 35 -5.74 -7.32 8.53
C PHE A 35 -5.94 -6.01 7.76
N ASN A 36 -4.84 -5.38 7.41
CA ASN A 36 -4.81 -4.18 6.58
C ASN A 36 -4.62 -4.59 5.12
N SER A 37 -5.35 -3.96 4.20
CA SER A 37 -5.04 -4.00 2.77
C SER A 37 -4.28 -2.74 2.40
N MET A 38 -3.07 -2.90 1.85
CA MET A 38 -2.28 -1.79 1.30
C MET A 38 -2.32 -1.89 -0.21
N THR A 39 -2.99 -0.95 -0.85
CA THR A 39 -3.38 -1.06 -2.25
C THR A 39 -2.88 0.12 -3.07
N LEU A 40 -2.50 -0.13 -4.32
CA LEU A 40 -2.33 0.92 -5.31
C LEU A 40 -3.36 0.78 -6.41
N HIS A 41 -3.99 1.90 -6.75
CA HIS A 41 -4.87 2.03 -7.90
C HIS A 41 -4.23 2.97 -8.92
N THR A 42 -4.16 2.55 -10.18
CA THR A 42 -3.48 3.30 -11.24
C THR A 42 -4.20 3.13 -12.59
N SER A 43 -3.79 3.93 -13.58
CA SER A 43 -3.99 3.60 -14.99
C SER A 43 -3.12 2.40 -15.42
N LYS A 44 -3.40 1.85 -16.60
CA LYS A 44 -2.77 0.62 -17.10
C LYS A 44 -1.23 0.63 -17.06
N GLY A 45 -0.68 -0.51 -16.62
CA GLY A 45 0.69 -1.00 -16.84
C GLY A 45 1.65 -0.88 -15.64
N CYS A 46 1.12 -0.52 -14.47
CA CYS A 46 1.90 -0.46 -13.24
C CYS A 46 1.79 -1.83 -12.55
N TYR A 47 2.92 -2.42 -12.18
CA TYR A 47 2.99 -3.76 -11.61
C TYR A 47 3.87 -3.77 -10.36
N MET A 48 3.43 -4.52 -9.35
CA MET A 48 4.28 -4.87 -8.21
C MET A 48 5.13 -6.09 -8.55
N SER A 49 6.37 -6.08 -8.05
CA SER A 49 7.23 -7.26 -8.13
C SER A 49 6.57 -8.44 -7.43
N PRO A 50 6.52 -9.64 -8.06
CA PRO A 50 6.00 -10.85 -7.42
C PRO A 50 6.98 -11.44 -6.38
N ASP A 51 8.15 -10.83 -6.19
CA ASP A 51 9.13 -11.28 -5.20
C ASP A 51 8.66 -10.94 -3.77
N GLU A 52 8.00 -11.90 -3.14
CA GLU A 52 7.51 -11.78 -1.76
C GLU A 52 8.65 -11.64 -0.72
N SER A 53 9.92 -11.84 -1.09
CA SER A 53 11.04 -11.57 -0.17
C SER A 53 11.23 -10.08 0.13
N LEU A 54 10.64 -9.21 -0.68
CA LEU A 54 10.72 -7.75 -0.56
C LEU A 54 9.75 -7.15 0.47
N PHE A 55 8.78 -7.92 0.94
CA PHE A 55 7.75 -7.44 1.87
C PHE A 55 7.33 -8.50 2.88
N LYS A 56 6.45 -8.12 3.80
CA LYS A 56 5.75 -9.02 4.72
C LYS A 56 4.25 -8.94 4.43
N GLY A 57 3.54 -10.03 4.71
CA GLY A 57 2.16 -10.22 4.26
C GLY A 57 2.11 -11.07 3.00
N HIS A 58 1.01 -10.96 2.26
CA HIS A 58 0.76 -11.74 1.04
C HIS A 58 -0.09 -10.92 0.08
N PHE A 59 -0.02 -11.21 -1.23
CA PHE A 59 -0.93 -10.59 -2.17
C PHE A 59 -2.37 -10.99 -1.91
N ALA A 60 -3.28 -10.01 -2.01
CA ALA A 60 -4.70 -10.30 -2.20
C ALA A 60 -4.87 -11.12 -3.49
N LYS A 61 -5.87 -11.98 -3.54
CA LYS A 61 -6.12 -12.82 -4.73
C LYS A 61 -7.23 -12.23 -5.61
N GLY A 62 -7.06 -12.35 -6.92
CA GLY A 62 -8.12 -12.09 -7.89
C GLY A 62 -9.16 -13.23 -7.95
N PRO A 63 -10.22 -13.09 -8.76
CA PRO A 63 -11.25 -14.11 -8.94
C PRO A 63 -10.73 -15.45 -9.48
N ASP A 64 -9.57 -15.46 -10.13
CA ASP A 64 -8.93 -16.69 -10.63
C ASP A 64 -7.94 -17.31 -9.61
N GLY A 65 -7.84 -16.74 -8.42
CA GLY A 65 -6.94 -17.18 -7.35
C GLY A 65 -5.48 -16.76 -7.52
N LYS A 66 -5.13 -15.98 -8.55
CA LYS A 66 -3.78 -15.44 -8.73
C LYS A 66 -3.57 -14.16 -7.93
N ASP A 67 -2.32 -13.77 -7.77
CA ASP A 67 -1.93 -12.54 -7.08
C ASP A 67 -2.46 -11.30 -7.79
N ALA A 68 -3.04 -10.39 -7.02
CA ALA A 68 -3.40 -9.06 -7.48
C ALA A 68 -2.16 -8.16 -7.46
N ASN A 69 -1.30 -8.27 -8.47
CA ASN A 69 -0.06 -7.50 -8.59
C ASN A 69 -0.06 -6.50 -9.76
N ASP A 70 -1.12 -6.45 -10.58
CA ASP A 70 -1.37 -5.39 -11.56
C ASP A 70 -2.15 -4.25 -10.90
N CYS A 71 -1.55 -3.07 -10.83
CA CYS A 71 -2.14 -1.92 -10.14
C CYS A 71 -3.22 -1.22 -10.98
N TYR A 72 -3.49 -1.69 -12.20
CA TYR A 72 -4.55 -1.16 -13.04
C TYR A 72 -5.92 -1.49 -12.46
N ILE A 73 -6.79 -0.47 -12.34
CA ILE A 73 -8.16 -0.64 -11.81
C ILE A 73 -9.05 -1.60 -12.63
N ALA A 74 -8.68 -1.92 -13.86
CA ALA A 74 -9.38 -2.89 -14.70
C ALA A 74 -8.43 -3.97 -15.25
N ALA A 75 -7.48 -4.39 -14.41
CA ALA A 75 -6.59 -5.49 -14.72
C ALA A 75 -7.37 -6.79 -14.98
N GLN A 76 -7.00 -7.50 -16.04
CA GLN A 76 -7.60 -8.79 -16.34
C GLN A 76 -7.17 -9.83 -15.31
N GLY A 77 -8.12 -10.60 -14.78
CA GLY A 77 -7.84 -11.62 -13.76
C GLY A 77 -7.88 -11.10 -12.33
N GLN A 78 -8.12 -9.81 -12.13
CA GLN A 78 -8.40 -9.18 -10.84
C GLN A 78 -9.88 -8.77 -10.77
N TYR A 79 -10.41 -8.53 -9.56
CA TYR A 79 -11.72 -7.93 -9.38
C TYR A 79 -11.73 -6.49 -9.92
N ASP A 80 -12.91 -6.00 -10.29
CA ASP A 80 -13.09 -4.61 -10.70
C ASP A 80 -12.60 -3.68 -9.59
N ASN A 81 -11.76 -2.72 -9.98
CA ASN A 81 -11.12 -1.79 -9.07
C ASN A 81 -10.30 -2.45 -7.94
N GLN A 82 -9.78 -3.67 -8.12
CA GLN A 82 -8.97 -4.32 -7.09
C GLN A 82 -7.63 -3.62 -6.86
N GLY A 83 -7.02 -3.11 -7.94
CA GLY A 83 -5.63 -2.64 -7.89
C GLY A 83 -4.66 -3.75 -7.48
N CYS A 84 -3.43 -3.37 -7.19
CA CYS A 84 -2.42 -4.30 -6.67
C CYS A 84 -2.38 -4.16 -5.15
N SER A 85 -2.60 -5.25 -4.41
CA SER A 85 -2.86 -5.17 -2.97
C SER A 85 -2.06 -6.20 -2.19
N ILE A 86 -1.37 -5.74 -1.15
CA ILE A 86 -0.70 -6.57 -0.15
C ILE A 86 -1.51 -6.53 1.14
N GLN A 87 -1.89 -7.71 1.61
CA GLN A 87 -2.59 -7.91 2.88
C GLN A 87 -1.61 -8.30 3.97
N THR A 88 -1.71 -7.63 5.12
CA THR A 88 -0.96 -8.03 6.32
C THR A 88 -1.54 -9.32 6.92
N ASP A 89 -0.84 -9.92 7.87
CA ASP A 89 -1.47 -10.88 8.77
C ASP A 89 -2.53 -10.20 9.66
N ASN A 90 -3.26 -11.00 10.45
CA ASN A 90 -4.16 -10.48 11.46
C ASN A 90 -3.41 -9.72 12.57
N GLY A 91 -4.09 -8.74 13.17
CA GLY A 91 -3.57 -7.92 14.26
C GLY A 91 -2.84 -6.65 13.82
N TYR A 92 -2.91 -6.31 12.52
CA TYR A 92 -2.37 -5.07 11.95
C TYR A 92 -3.46 -4.09 11.49
N PHE A 93 -4.74 -4.43 11.69
CA PHE A 93 -5.88 -3.55 11.48
C PHE A 93 -7.02 -3.86 12.48
N GLY A 94 -7.99 -2.95 12.56
CA GLY A 94 -9.31 -3.25 13.08
C GLY A 94 -9.33 -3.59 14.58
N PRO A 95 -10.23 -4.49 15.02
CA PRO A 95 -10.45 -4.75 16.44
C PRO A 95 -9.20 -5.26 17.17
N GLN A 96 -8.45 -6.19 16.56
CA GLN A 96 -7.23 -6.73 17.18
C GLN A 96 -6.12 -5.67 17.31
N PHE A 97 -5.92 -4.84 16.29
CA PHE A 97 -4.93 -3.75 16.37
C PHE A 97 -5.33 -2.72 17.43
N ASN A 98 -6.62 -2.38 17.52
CA ASN A 98 -7.15 -1.48 18.55
C ASN A 98 -6.96 -2.04 19.96
N ALA A 99 -7.28 -3.32 20.18
CA ALA A 99 -7.13 -3.98 21.47
C ALA A 99 -5.67 -4.04 21.94
N ALA A 100 -4.72 -4.09 21.00
CA ALA A 100 -3.28 -4.03 21.26
C ALA A 100 -2.75 -2.59 21.48
N GLY A 101 -3.62 -1.57 21.54
CA GLY A 101 -3.23 -0.16 21.73
C GLY A 101 -2.77 0.55 20.44
N GLY A 102 -3.11 -0.01 19.28
CA GLY A 102 -2.78 0.50 17.96
C GLY A 102 -1.29 0.42 17.65
N GLY A 103 -0.78 1.42 16.94
CA GLY A 103 0.58 1.43 16.42
C GLY A 103 0.85 2.63 15.54
N VAL A 104 1.88 2.54 14.70
CA VAL A 104 2.27 3.59 13.75
C VAL A 104 2.29 3.01 12.34
N PHE A 105 1.68 3.75 11.42
CA PHE A 105 1.83 3.56 9.99
C PHE A 105 2.84 4.59 9.47
N ALA A 106 3.81 4.15 8.68
CA ALA A 106 4.79 5.03 8.04
C ALA A 106 4.77 4.79 6.53
N PHE A 107 4.84 5.87 5.76
CA PHE A 107 4.88 5.83 4.31
C PHE A 107 6.12 6.56 3.81
N GLU A 108 6.96 5.88 3.04
CA GLU A 108 8.10 6.49 2.35
C GLU A 108 7.87 6.35 0.85
N TRP A 109 7.94 7.48 0.16
CA TRP A 109 7.89 7.53 -1.29
C TRP A 109 9.16 8.15 -1.82
N LYS A 110 9.87 7.37 -2.65
CA LYS A 110 10.99 7.85 -3.43
C LYS A 110 10.68 7.71 -4.90
N ARG A 111 10.51 8.85 -5.55
CA ARG A 111 10.18 8.95 -6.97
C ARG A 111 11.08 8.04 -7.80
N ASP A 112 10.46 7.30 -8.71
CA ASP A 112 11.11 6.39 -9.67
C ASP A 112 11.93 5.27 -9.02
N GLN A 113 11.71 5.00 -7.72
CA GLN A 113 12.44 3.97 -6.98
C GLN A 113 11.49 3.05 -6.22
N PHE A 114 10.76 3.57 -5.25
CA PHE A 114 9.89 2.74 -4.43
C PHE A 114 8.79 3.54 -3.74
N MET A 115 7.75 2.82 -3.36
CA MET A 115 6.81 3.20 -2.32
C MET A 115 6.86 2.10 -1.27
N LYS A 116 6.99 2.47 -0.01
CA LYS A 116 7.05 1.53 1.10
C LYS A 116 6.09 1.98 2.18
N ILE A 117 5.35 1.00 2.70
CA ILE A 117 4.46 1.17 3.84
C ILE A 117 4.95 0.23 4.94
N TRP A 118 5.10 0.78 6.14
CA TRP A 118 5.37 0.00 7.34
C TRP A 118 4.21 0.14 8.32
N VAL A 119 3.92 -0.96 9.01
CA VAL A 119 2.98 -0.98 10.13
C VAL A 119 3.74 -1.53 11.34
N PHE A 120 3.95 -0.68 12.34
CA PHE A 120 4.55 -1.07 13.61
C PHE A 120 3.46 -1.19 14.66
N LYS A 121 3.33 -2.36 15.31
CA LYS A 121 2.47 -2.50 16.49
C LYS A 121 3.01 -1.65 17.63
N ARG A 122 2.16 -1.29 18.60
CA ARG A 122 2.50 -0.39 19.71
C ARG A 122 3.83 -0.69 20.39
N ASN A 123 4.15 -1.96 20.61
CA ASN A 123 5.35 -2.43 21.29
C ASN A 123 6.55 -2.69 20.36
N GLU A 124 6.39 -2.48 19.06
CA GLU A 124 7.40 -2.71 18.00
C GLU A 124 7.82 -1.42 17.30
N ILE A 125 7.32 -0.28 17.77
CA ILE A 125 7.66 1.04 17.24
C ILE A 125 9.16 1.29 17.46
N PRO A 126 9.96 1.51 16.40
CA PRO A 126 11.37 1.83 16.53
C PRO A 126 11.61 3.12 17.33
N SER A 127 12.65 3.15 18.16
CA SER A 127 12.97 4.31 19.00
C SER A 127 13.36 5.56 18.22
N ASP A 128 13.83 5.36 16.99
CA ASP A 128 14.26 6.39 16.05
C ASP A 128 13.12 6.90 15.14
N ILE A 129 11.88 6.43 15.30
CA ILE A 129 10.77 6.84 14.44
C ILE A 129 10.50 8.36 14.46
N ASN A 130 10.89 9.03 15.56
CA ASN A 130 10.77 10.48 15.74
C ASN A 130 12.06 11.25 15.41
N GLN A 131 13.15 10.54 15.09
CA GLN A 131 14.40 11.14 14.69
C GLN A 131 14.36 11.31 13.18
N VAL A 132 14.07 12.53 12.72
CA VAL A 132 13.80 12.87 11.31
C VAL A 132 15.08 12.85 10.43
N GLU A 133 16.00 11.91 10.67
CA GLU A 133 17.09 11.60 9.75
C GLU A 133 16.91 10.17 9.21
N MET A 134 16.42 10.11 7.97
CA MET A 134 15.98 8.91 7.27
C MET A 134 16.96 7.73 7.36
N MET A 135 16.52 6.61 7.94
CA MET A 135 17.19 5.33 7.75
C MET A 135 16.93 4.79 6.34
N LEU A 136 17.96 4.87 5.49
CA LEU A 136 18.05 4.22 4.18
C LEU A 136 18.08 2.68 4.32
N ALA A 137 16.95 2.02 4.12
CA ALA A 137 16.96 0.61 3.71
C ALA A 137 17.03 0.54 2.17
N LYS A 138 18.26 0.35 1.64
CA LYS A 138 18.52 0.07 0.22
C LYS A 138 17.99 -1.33 -0.13
N MET A 139 16.99 -1.42 -1.00
CA MET A 139 16.85 -2.56 -1.89
C MET A 139 17.39 -2.16 -3.26
N LYS A 140 18.21 -3.03 -3.87
CA LYS A 140 18.80 -2.86 -5.21
C LYS A 140 17.98 -3.65 -6.23
N TYR A 141 18.16 -3.25 -7.49
CA TYR A 141 17.70 -3.82 -8.78
C TYR A 141 16.38 -3.22 -9.28
N GLU A 142 16.42 -2.49 -10.40
CA GLU A 142 16.56 -2.89 -11.82
C GLU A 142 15.25 -3.47 -12.37
N THR A 143 14.73 -2.76 -13.38
CA THR A 143 13.42 -2.90 -14.06
C THR A 143 12.22 -2.33 -13.30
N ILE A 144 11.85 -1.10 -13.65
CA ILE A 144 10.50 -0.67 -14.12
C ILE A 144 10.69 0.76 -14.65
N LEU A 145 11.07 0.83 -15.92
CA LEU A 145 10.82 1.98 -16.77
C LEU A 145 9.60 1.60 -17.59
N GLU A 146 8.51 2.32 -17.33
CA GLU A 146 7.44 2.72 -18.24
C GLU A 146 6.17 2.81 -17.39
N LEU A 147 5.95 3.98 -16.77
CA LEU A 147 4.60 4.56 -16.62
C LEU A 147 4.48 5.95 -16.01
N ILE A 148 5.58 6.62 -15.69
CA ILE A 148 5.51 8.06 -15.51
C ILE A 148 5.89 8.69 -16.86
N PRO A 149 4.95 9.34 -17.59
CA PRO A 149 5.28 10.02 -18.82
C PRO A 149 6.42 11.00 -18.55
N LYS A 150 7.41 10.97 -19.46
CA LYS A 150 8.48 11.96 -19.57
C LYS A 150 7.87 13.36 -19.68
N ARG A 151 7.54 14.01 -18.56
CA ARG A 151 7.35 15.46 -18.35
C ARG A 151 6.61 15.69 -17.03
N PHE A 152 7.37 15.88 -15.97
CA PHE A 152 6.96 16.83 -14.94
C PHE A 152 8.06 17.88 -14.87
N GLY A 153 7.73 19.07 -15.36
CA GLY A 153 8.42 20.30 -14.98
C GLY A 153 8.25 20.56 -13.47
N PRO A 154 8.93 21.58 -12.93
CA PRO A 154 8.99 21.80 -11.49
C PRO A 154 7.59 22.03 -10.92
N LEU A 155 7.18 21.20 -9.97
CA LEU A 155 5.95 21.42 -9.21
C LEU A 155 6.28 22.41 -8.09
N ILE A 156 5.79 23.62 -8.25
CA ILE A 156 5.62 24.61 -7.18
C ILE A 156 4.34 24.22 -6.45
N ILE A 157 4.44 23.77 -5.21
CA ILE A 157 3.65 24.23 -4.04
C ILE A 157 4.56 24.05 -2.82
#